data_AF-A0A803MVA7-F1
#
_entry.id   AF-A0A803MVA7-F1
#
_cell.length_a   1.000
_cell.length_b   1.000
_cell.length_c   1.000
_cell.angle_alpha   90.00
_cell.angle_beta   90.00
_cell.angle_gamma   90.00
#
_symmetry.space_group_name_H-M   'P 1'
#
loop_
_entity.id
_entity.type
_entity.pdbx_description
1 polymer ?
#
loop_
_entity_poly.entity_id
_entity_poly.type
_entity_poly.pdbx_seq_one_letter_code
_entity_poly.pdbx_strand_id
1 'polypeptide(L)'
;MWFFMIMILTSSYTANLTSMITNDRLNRTSIDVEMLQRTNAKVGYDKSSFVNTFLQDLLKFNSTNIIPMEAKFEDIHMELQARNISAACLEYPYAQLFVTKFCNEYIMTNPIHRFGGFGFVFPKGSPITDDVSKAILNLTELNHLKQLEKTYLNICSDCTSTAEDSDNSND
;
A
#
# COMPACT_ATOMS: atom_id res chain seq x y z
N MET A 1 -41.06 -31.39 13.26
CA MET A 1 -40.60 -30.19 14.01
C MET A 1 -39.14 -30.23 14.45
N TRP A 2 -38.28 -31.12 13.91
CA TRP A 2 -36.85 -31.17 14.23
C TRP A 2 -35.96 -30.50 13.16
N PHE A 3 -36.37 -30.60 11.88
CA PHE A 3 -35.69 -29.94 10.76
C PHE A 3 -35.54 -28.42 10.93
N PHE A 4 -36.57 -27.75 11.46
CA PHE A 4 -36.53 -26.32 11.75
C PHE A 4 -35.47 -25.97 12.80
N MET A 5 -35.25 -26.82 13.81
CA MET A 5 -34.23 -26.57 14.84
C MET A 5 -32.81 -26.68 14.26
N ILE A 6 -32.56 -27.67 13.39
CA ILE A 6 -31.27 -27.80 12.70
C ILE A 6 -31.01 -26.58 11.81
N MET A 7 -32.04 -26.11 11.08
CA MET A 7 -31.92 -24.94 10.21
C MET A 7 -31.63 -23.65 11.00
N ILE A 8 -32.23 -23.48 12.18
CA ILE A 8 -31.98 -22.33 13.06
C ILE A 8 -30.54 -22.36 13.60
N LEU A 9 -30.06 -23.53 14.00
CA LEU A 9 -28.69 -23.70 14.51
C LEU A 9 -27.63 -23.38 13.44
N THR A 10 -27.79 -23.92 12.22
CA THR A 10 -26.86 -23.64 11.12
C THR A 10 -26.90 -22.18 10.71
N SER A 11 -28.09 -21.56 10.62
CA SER A 11 -28.20 -20.13 10.30
C SER A 11 -27.54 -19.23 11.36
N SER A 12 -27.60 -19.60 12.64
CA SER A 12 -27.00 -18.82 13.73
C SER A 12 -25.47 -18.95 13.74
N TYR A 13 -24.96 -20.15 13.48
CA TYR A 13 -23.52 -20.38 13.32
C TYR A 13 -22.96 -19.63 12.10
N THR A 14 -23.64 -19.74 10.95
CA THR A 14 -23.27 -18.99 9.74
C THR A 14 -23.37 -17.47 9.96
N ALA A 15 -24.37 -16.97 10.69
CA ALA A 15 -24.49 -15.54 11.00
C ALA A 15 -23.36 -15.05 11.91
N ASN A 16 -22.99 -15.80 12.95
CA ASN A 16 -21.88 -15.44 13.83
C ASN A 16 -20.54 -15.47 13.11
N LEU A 17 -20.30 -16.50 12.28
CA LEU A 17 -19.10 -16.60 11.46
C LEU A 17 -19.04 -15.46 10.43
N THR A 18 -20.17 -15.18 9.75
CA THR A 18 -20.27 -14.05 8.81
C THR A 18 -20.04 -12.74 9.53
N SER A 19 -20.55 -12.56 10.75
CA SER A 19 -20.31 -11.35 11.56
C SER A 19 -18.83 -11.17 11.89
N MET A 20 -18.12 -12.25 12.23
CA MET A 20 -16.67 -12.21 12.49
C MET A 20 -15.89 -11.81 11.23
N ILE A 21 -16.13 -12.49 10.11
CA ILE A 21 -15.48 -12.20 8.81
C ILE A 21 -15.81 -10.77 8.34
N THR A 22 -17.05 -10.33 8.54
CA THR A 22 -17.50 -8.99 8.13
C THR A 22 -16.89 -7.90 9.01
N ASN A 23 -16.70 -8.16 10.30
CA ASN A 23 -16.04 -7.23 11.23
C ASN A 23 -14.55 -7.03 10.88
N ASP A 24 -13.84 -8.12 10.56
CA ASP A 24 -12.43 -8.06 10.14
C ASP A 24 -12.27 -7.36 8.79
N ARG A 25 -13.24 -7.52 7.87
CA ARG A 25 -13.28 -6.81 6.59
C ARG A 25 -13.64 -5.33 6.72
N LEU A 26 -14.53 -4.96 7.64
CA LEU A 26 -14.90 -3.56 7.92
C LEU A 26 -13.76 -2.78 8.57
N ASN A 27 -12.95 -3.38 9.44
CA ASN A 27 -11.73 -2.73 9.92
C ASN A 27 -10.68 -2.56 8.82
N ARG A 28 -10.72 -3.41 7.78
CA ARG A 28 -9.93 -3.29 6.55
C ARG A 28 -10.64 -2.45 5.47
N THR A 29 -11.51 -1.51 5.86
CA THR A 29 -12.08 -0.54 4.93
C THR A 29 -10.93 0.29 4.37
N SER A 30 -10.79 0.28 3.04
CA SER A 30 -9.81 1.08 2.30
C SER A 30 -9.83 2.51 2.80
N ILE A 31 -8.76 2.94 3.47
CA ILE A 31 -8.57 4.34 3.87
C ILE A 31 -8.53 5.15 2.58
N ASP A 32 -9.63 5.80 2.24
CA ASP A 32 -9.67 6.66 1.06
C ASP A 32 -9.11 8.03 1.41
N VAL A 33 -8.53 8.71 0.42
CA VAL A 33 -8.00 10.06 0.59
C VAL A 33 -9.10 11.01 1.02
N GLU A 34 -10.31 10.83 0.49
CA GLU A 34 -11.50 11.58 0.90
C GLU A 34 -11.82 11.42 2.39
N MET A 35 -11.61 10.21 2.93
CA MET A 35 -11.79 9.94 4.36
C MET A 35 -10.73 10.70 5.19
N LEU A 36 -9.47 10.67 4.77
CA LEU A 36 -8.37 11.39 5.42
C LEU A 36 -8.62 12.92 5.41
N GLN A 37 -9.15 13.44 4.30
CA GLN A 37 -9.54 14.85 4.18
C GLN A 37 -10.70 15.19 5.11
N ARG A 38 -11.79 14.41 5.07
CA ARG A 38 -12.99 14.65 5.88
C ARG A 38 -12.73 14.58 7.37
N THR A 39 -11.83 13.68 7.79
CA THR A 39 -11.45 13.53 9.20
C THR A 39 -10.33 14.49 9.62
N ASN A 40 -9.79 15.28 8.69
CA ASN A 40 -8.65 16.16 8.91
C ASN A 40 -7.47 15.41 9.55
N ALA A 41 -7.22 14.19 9.07
CA ALA A 41 -6.23 13.27 9.61
C ALA A 41 -4.81 13.77 9.39
N LYS A 42 -3.90 13.36 10.28
CA LYS A 42 -2.47 13.64 10.13
C LYS A 42 -1.85 12.68 9.13
N VAL A 43 -1.16 13.22 8.13
CA VAL A 43 -0.55 12.45 7.04
C VAL A 43 0.95 12.71 7.01
N GLY A 44 1.74 11.65 7.05
CA GLY A 44 3.19 11.72 6.92
C GLY A 44 3.63 11.78 5.45
N TYR A 45 4.73 12.47 5.17
CA TYR A 45 5.36 12.46 3.85
C TYR A 45 6.88 12.55 3.96
N ASP A 46 7.60 12.11 2.94
CA ASP A 46 9.04 12.28 2.87
C ASP A 46 9.42 13.74 2.60
N LYS A 47 10.18 14.35 3.52
CA LYS A 47 10.69 15.73 3.41
C LYS A 47 11.50 15.99 2.13
N SER A 48 12.13 14.98 1.53
CA SER A 48 12.85 15.12 0.25
C SER A 48 11.98 15.02 -0.99
N SER A 49 10.68 14.69 -0.85
CA SER A 49 9.79 14.44 -1.97
C SER A 49 8.93 15.67 -2.32
N PHE A 50 8.44 15.70 -3.56
CA PHE A 50 7.46 16.67 -4.05
C PHE A 50 6.05 16.48 -3.44
N VAL A 51 5.86 15.41 -2.67
CA VAL A 51 4.57 15.01 -2.07
C VAL A 51 3.96 16.12 -1.20
N ASN A 52 4.78 16.96 -0.53
CA ASN A 52 4.25 18.08 0.27
C ASN A 52 3.36 19.02 -0.56
N THR A 53 3.90 19.50 -1.67
CA THR A 53 3.21 20.41 -2.60
C THR A 53 1.98 19.73 -3.18
N PHE A 54 2.07 18.43 -3.48
CA PHE A 54 0.91 17.66 -3.94
C PHE A 54 -0.22 17.61 -2.89
N LEU A 55 0.10 17.29 -1.63
CA LEU A 55 -0.87 17.20 -0.54
C LEU A 55 -1.55 18.55 -0.28
N GLN A 56 -0.79 19.65 -0.31
CA GLN A 56 -1.31 20.99 -0.06
C GLN A 56 -2.09 21.56 -1.26
N ASP A 57 -1.48 21.56 -2.45
CA ASP A 57 -2.00 22.32 -3.58
C ASP A 57 -3.09 21.56 -4.33
N LEU A 58 -2.94 20.25 -4.49
CA LEU A 58 -3.88 19.43 -5.27
C LEU A 58 -4.90 18.74 -4.37
N LEU A 59 -4.47 18.14 -3.26
CA LEU A 59 -5.38 17.43 -2.35
C LEU A 59 -5.92 18.31 -1.22
N LYS A 60 -5.52 19.59 -1.12
CA LYS A 60 -6.07 20.57 -0.18
C LYS A 60 -6.03 20.12 1.29
N PHE A 61 -5.02 19.32 1.66
CA PHE A 61 -4.78 18.99 3.06
C PHE A 61 -4.34 20.23 3.82
N ASN A 62 -4.74 20.31 5.10
CA ASN A 62 -4.28 21.38 5.97
C ASN A 62 -2.79 21.22 6.26
N SER A 63 -1.99 22.26 6.01
CA SER A 63 -0.54 22.25 6.22
C SER A 63 -0.13 21.86 7.64
N THR A 64 -0.97 22.11 8.66
CA THR A 64 -0.68 21.70 10.05
C THR A 64 -0.76 20.18 10.28
N ASN A 65 -1.47 19.48 9.41
CA ASN A 65 -1.69 18.04 9.49
C ASN A 65 -0.81 17.24 8.51
N ILE A 66 0.05 17.94 7.76
CA ILE A 66 1.03 17.34 6.88
C ILE A 66 2.35 17.29 7.66
N ILE A 67 2.75 16.09 8.06
CA ILE A 67 3.89 15.87 8.96
C ILE A 67 5.12 15.50 8.13
N PRO A 68 6.19 16.31 8.13
CA PRO A 68 7.43 15.97 7.43
C PRO A 68 8.14 14.83 8.17
N MET A 69 8.58 13.83 7.41
CA MET A 69 9.30 12.66 7.92
C MET A 69 10.63 12.50 7.20
N GLU A 70 11.58 11.81 7.83
CA GLU A 70 12.74 11.31 7.10
C GLU A 70 12.33 10.13 6.22
N ALA A 71 13.00 9.96 5.07
CA ALA A 71 12.76 8.88 4.12
C ALA A 71 13.16 7.47 4.63
N LYS A 72 13.22 7.25 5.95
CA LYS A 72 13.53 5.95 6.55
C LYS A 72 12.24 5.21 6.83
N PHE A 73 12.17 3.96 6.36
CA PHE A 73 10.98 3.13 6.54
C PHE A 73 10.68 2.84 8.02
N GLU A 74 11.70 2.73 8.85
CA GLU A 74 11.60 2.51 10.29
C GLU A 74 10.93 3.69 11.01
N ASP A 75 11.26 4.92 10.62
CA ASP A 75 10.69 6.14 11.22
C ASP A 75 9.20 6.25 10.84
N ILE A 76 8.87 6.01 9.58
CA ILE A 76 7.48 5.99 9.09
C ILE A 76 6.67 4.91 9.82
N HIS A 77 7.24 3.72 9.99
CA HIS A 77 6.63 2.62 10.72
C HIS A 77 6.36 2.97 12.18
N MET A 78 7.32 3.57 12.88
CA MET A 78 7.17 4.00 14.27
C MET A 78 6.04 5.03 14.44
N GLU A 79 5.96 6.02 13.56
CA GLU A 79 4.94 7.07 13.61
C GLU A 79 3.52 6.53 13.31
N LEU A 80 3.42 5.54 12.41
CA LEU A 80 2.16 4.81 12.16
C LEU A 80 1.75 3.95 13.36
N GLN A 81 2.68 3.22 13.99
CA GLN A 81 2.38 2.41 15.19
C GLN A 81 2.00 3.28 16.39
N ALA A 82 2.67 4.43 16.57
CA ALA A 82 2.35 5.40 17.61
C ALA A 82 1.02 6.14 17.38
N ARG A 83 0.39 5.98 16.21
CA ARG A 83 -0.81 6.71 15.78
C ARG A 83 -0.63 8.23 15.75
N ASN A 84 0.61 8.69 15.60
CA ASN A 84 0.92 10.10 15.39
C ASN A 84 0.49 10.56 14.00
N ILE A 85 0.58 9.64 13.03
CA ILE A 85 -0.01 9.78 11.69
C ILE A 85 -1.02 8.66 11.43
N SER A 86 -2.01 8.97 10.60
CA SER A 86 -3.04 8.02 10.16
C SER A 86 -2.69 7.34 8.84
N ALA A 87 -1.87 8.00 8.02
CA ALA A 87 -1.40 7.47 6.75
C ALA A 87 -0.04 8.09 6.38
N ALA A 88 0.74 7.38 5.58
CA ALA A 88 1.96 7.89 4.96
C ALA A 88 1.74 7.98 3.44
N CYS A 89 1.97 9.17 2.88
CA CYS A 89 1.94 9.37 1.43
C CYS A 89 3.35 9.24 0.88
N LEU A 90 3.56 8.17 0.12
CA LEU A 90 4.83 7.82 -0.51
C LEU A 90 4.64 7.69 -2.02
N GLU A 91 5.73 7.85 -2.77
CA GLU A 91 5.78 7.52 -4.19
C GLU A 91 5.57 6.00 -4.39
N TYR A 92 4.91 5.62 -5.49
CA TYR A 92 4.40 4.25 -5.68
C TYR A 92 5.42 3.11 -5.41
N PRO A 93 6.63 3.09 -6.00
CA PRO A 93 7.56 1.98 -5.73
C PRO A 93 8.07 1.97 -4.29
N TYR A 94 8.15 3.14 -3.63
CA TYR A 94 8.52 3.21 -2.21
C TYR A 94 7.39 2.72 -1.32
N ALA A 95 6.14 3.07 -1.63
CA ALA A 95 4.96 2.54 -0.95
C ALA A 95 4.87 1.01 -1.08
N GLN A 96 5.13 0.48 -2.28
CA GLN A 96 5.17 -0.95 -2.53
C GLN A 96 6.27 -1.63 -1.70
N LEU A 97 7.50 -1.12 -1.73
CA LEU A 97 8.60 -1.63 -0.90
C LEU A 97 8.29 -1.56 0.60
N PHE A 98 7.65 -0.49 1.06
CA PHE A 98 7.25 -0.32 2.46
C PHE A 98 6.28 -1.41 2.89
N VAL A 99 5.18 -1.61 2.17
CA VAL A 99 4.18 -2.64 2.49
C VAL A 99 4.80 -4.04 2.43
N THR A 100 5.66 -4.28 1.43
CA THR A 100 6.39 -5.54 1.28
C THR A 100 7.35 -5.79 2.44
N LYS A 101 8.05 -4.76 2.95
CA LYS A 101 8.98 -4.87 4.09
C LYS A 101 8.28 -5.19 5.40
N PHE A 102 7.08 -4.65 5.62
CA PHE A 102 6.27 -4.89 6.83
C PHE A 102 5.13 -5.91 6.59
N CYS A 103 5.31 -6.80 5.59
CA CYS A 103 4.58 -8.04 5.35
C CYS A 103 3.10 -8.08 5.87
N ASN A 104 2.25 -7.19 5.32
CA ASN A 104 0.80 -7.05 5.57
C ASN A 104 0.34 -6.29 6.84
N GLU A 105 1.23 -5.66 7.61
CA GLU A 105 0.80 -4.72 8.67
C GLU A 105 0.08 -3.48 8.11
N TYR A 106 0.41 -3.13 6.86
CA TYR A 106 -0.11 -1.97 6.18
C TYR A 106 -0.72 -2.36 4.84
N ILE A 107 -1.67 -1.54 4.40
CA ILE A 107 -2.26 -1.64 3.07
C ILE A 107 -1.88 -0.40 2.28
N MET A 108 -1.51 -0.60 1.01
CA MET A 108 -1.40 0.49 0.06
C MET A 108 -2.78 0.73 -0.54
N THR A 109 -3.21 1.99 -0.53
CA THR A 109 -4.47 2.40 -1.16
C THR A 109 -4.26 2.56 -2.66
N ASN A 110 -5.34 2.60 -3.44
CA ASN A 110 -5.21 2.80 -4.88
C ASN A 110 -4.45 4.11 -5.17
N PRO A 111 -3.58 4.14 -6.20
CA PRO A 111 -2.82 5.33 -6.53
C PRO A 111 -3.75 6.54 -6.74
N ILE A 112 -3.60 7.54 -5.90
CA ILE A 112 -4.41 8.76 -5.89
C ILE A 112 -4.23 9.52 -7.21
N HIS A 113 -3.00 9.49 -7.71
CA HIS A 113 -2.64 10.09 -8.98
C HIS A 113 -1.41 9.39 -9.56
N ARG A 114 -1.35 9.25 -10.89
CA ARG A 114 -0.17 8.73 -11.57
C ARG A 114 0.77 9.90 -11.85
N PHE A 115 1.68 10.15 -10.91
CA PHE A 115 2.82 11.02 -11.17
C PHE A 115 3.72 10.39 -12.23
N GLY A 116 4.49 11.23 -12.92
CA GLY A 116 5.47 10.80 -13.91
C GLY A 116 6.40 9.69 -13.40
N GLY A 117 7.12 9.05 -14.33
CA GLY A 117 8.02 7.95 -13.99
C GLY A 117 9.39 8.40 -13.50
N PHE A 118 10.18 7.44 -13.04
CA PHE A 118 11.62 7.61 -12.84
C PHE A 118 12.35 7.67 -14.18
N GLY A 119 13.44 8.43 -14.22
CA GLY A 119 14.25 8.59 -15.41
C GLY A 119 15.73 8.78 -15.09
N PHE A 120 16.57 8.49 -16.07
CA PHE A 120 17.99 8.76 -15.99
C PHE A 120 18.26 10.17 -16.52
N VAL A 121 19.10 10.93 -15.82
CA VAL A 121 19.42 12.31 -16.17
C VAL A 121 20.86 12.40 -16.62
N PHE A 122 21.08 13.07 -17.75
CA PHE A 122 22.40 13.30 -18.33
C PHE A 122 22.60 14.80 -18.62
N PRO A 123 23.84 15.30 -18.64
CA PRO A 123 24.13 16.65 -19.11
C PRO A 123 23.61 16.86 -20.53
N LYS A 124 23.19 18.10 -20.82
CA LYS A 124 22.68 18.46 -22.15
C LYS A 124 23.76 18.21 -23.21
N GLY A 125 23.40 17.48 -24.27
CA GLY A 125 24.32 17.09 -25.35
C GLY A 125 25.17 15.85 -25.05
N SER A 126 24.88 15.12 -23.97
CA SER A 126 25.56 13.87 -23.69
C SER A 126 25.31 12.84 -24.80
N PRO A 127 26.36 12.20 -25.35
CA PRO A 127 26.20 11.22 -26.43
C PRO A 127 25.49 9.94 -25.96
N ILE A 128 25.44 9.67 -24.65
CA ILE A 128 24.89 8.43 -24.09
C ILE A 128 23.36 8.48 -23.91
N THR A 129 22.74 9.66 -23.99
CA THR A 129 21.32 9.83 -23.70
C THR A 129 20.45 8.97 -24.61
N ASP A 130 20.71 9.00 -25.91
CA ASP A 130 19.95 8.23 -26.90
C ASP A 130 20.17 6.72 -26.72
N ASP A 131 21.39 6.30 -26.41
CA ASP A 131 21.73 4.90 -26.22
C ASP A 131 21.03 4.32 -24.98
N VAL A 132 21.00 5.07 -23.87
CA VAL A 132 20.29 4.66 -22.64
C VAL A 132 18.79 4.61 -22.87
N SER A 133 18.21 5.60 -23.56
CA SER A 133 16.78 5.58 -23.88
C SER A 133 16.40 4.37 -24.76
N LYS A 134 17.22 4.05 -25.78
CA LYS A 134 17.02 2.84 -26.60
C LYS A 134 17.16 1.56 -25.79
N ALA A 135 18.13 1.47 -24.89
CA ALA A 135 18.31 0.31 -24.02
C ALA A 135 17.10 0.11 -23.09
N ILE A 136 16.56 1.18 -22.49
CA ILE A 136 15.35 1.13 -21.66
C ILE A 136 14.15 0.69 -22.49
N LEU A 137 14.00 1.21 -23.71
CA LEU A 137 12.92 0.78 -24.62
C LEU A 137 13.00 -0.72 -24.90
N ASN A 138 14.18 -1.23 -25.27
CA ASN A 138 14.39 -2.65 -25.50
C ASN A 138 14.07 -3.51 -24.26
N LEU A 139 14.48 -3.07 -23.06
CA LEU A 139 14.15 -3.77 -21.81
C LEU A 139 12.64 -3.76 -21.51
N THR A 140 11.94 -2.72 -21.94
CA THR A 140 10.49 -2.59 -21.78
C THR A 140 9.75 -3.53 -22.74
N GLU A 141 10.13 -3.53 -24.01
CA GLU A 141 9.53 -4.37 -25.07
C GLU A 141 9.73 -5.87 -24.79
N LEU A 142 10.91 -6.24 -24.28
CA LEU A 142 11.23 -7.61 -23.87
C LEU A 142 10.60 -8.01 -22.53
N ASN A 143 9.83 -7.13 -21.89
CA ASN A 143 9.19 -7.35 -20.59
C ASN A 143 10.18 -7.63 -19.43
N HIS A 144 11.48 -7.36 -19.65
CA HIS A 144 12.53 -7.54 -18.65
C HIS A 144 12.37 -6.56 -17.48
N LEU A 145 11.91 -5.33 -17.75
CA LEU A 145 11.63 -4.37 -16.67
C LEU A 145 10.61 -4.90 -15.67
N LYS A 146 9.53 -5.56 -16.12
CA LYS A 146 8.55 -6.16 -15.20
C LYS A 146 9.11 -7.33 -14.41
N GLN A 147 10.03 -8.10 -15.01
CA GLN A 147 10.73 -9.16 -14.30
C GLN A 147 11.62 -8.58 -13.20
N LEU A 148 12.40 -7.54 -13.51
CA LEU A 148 13.20 -6.82 -12.52
C LEU A 148 12.31 -6.24 -11.41
N GLU A 149 11.22 -5.56 -11.75
CA GLU A 149 10.26 -5.04 -10.79
C GLU A 149 9.76 -6.14 -9.84
N LYS A 150 9.35 -7.29 -10.38
CA LYS A 150 8.89 -8.42 -9.58
C LYS A 150 10.01 -9.01 -8.70
N THR A 151 11.22 -9.13 -9.22
CA THR A 151 12.37 -9.69 -8.49
C THR A 151 12.83 -8.78 -7.36
N TYR A 152 12.83 -7.46 -7.58
CA TYR A 152 13.42 -6.51 -6.64
C TYR A 152 12.40 -5.78 -5.75
N LEU A 153 11.15 -5.60 -6.19
CA LEU A 153 10.12 -4.87 -5.43
C LEU A 153 9.10 -5.78 -4.73
N ASN A 154 8.99 -7.05 -5.11
CA ASN A 154 8.04 -8.00 -4.50
C ASN A 154 8.72 -9.00 -3.57
N ILE A 155 9.62 -8.51 -2.70
CA ILE A 155 10.37 -9.33 -1.74
C ILE A 155 9.60 -9.41 -0.41
N CYS A 156 8.56 -10.22 -0.31
CA CYS A 156 8.22 -10.80 1.00
C CYS A 156 8.35 -12.31 0.88
N SER A 157 9.44 -12.85 1.44
CA SER A 157 9.75 -14.28 1.41
C SER A 157 8.88 -15.10 2.35
N ASP A 158 8.30 -14.47 3.38
CA ASP A 158 7.59 -15.14 4.48
C ASP A 158 6.27 -14.47 4.85
N CYS A 159 5.57 -13.87 3.89
CA CYS A 159 4.17 -13.49 4.08
C CYS A 159 3.31 -14.76 4.03
N THR A 160 3.40 -15.59 5.06
CA THR A 160 2.30 -16.48 5.37
C THR A 160 1.14 -15.58 5.79
N SER A 161 0.27 -15.27 4.84
CA SER A 161 -1.10 -15.01 5.21
C SER A 161 -1.55 -16.25 5.96
N THR A 162 -1.58 -16.21 7.29
CA THR A 162 -2.41 -17.08 8.11
C THR A 162 -3.86 -16.75 7.78
N ALA A 163 -4.29 -17.13 6.57
CA ALA A 163 -5.52 -17.86 6.46
C ALA A 163 -5.13 -19.27 6.91
N GLU A 164 -5.31 -19.54 8.21
CA GLU A 164 -5.33 -20.91 8.70
C GLU A 164 -6.50 -21.61 8.00
N ASP A 165 -6.23 -22.20 6.84
CA ASP A 165 -6.95 -23.38 6.37
C ASP A 165 -6.49 -24.53 7.27
N SER A 166 -7.02 -24.54 8.50
CA SER A 166 -7.12 -25.76 9.27
C SER A 166 -8.49 -26.36 8.98
N ASP A 167 -8.55 -27.26 8.01
CA ASP A 167 -9.02 -28.58 8.39
C ASP A 167 -8.47 -29.66 7.47
N ASN A 168 -7.55 -30.44 8.03
CA ASN A 168 -7.13 -31.71 7.49
C ASN A 168 -6.90 -32.64 8.68
N SER A 169 -7.95 -33.38 9.08
CA SER A 169 -7.80 -34.72 9.66
C SER A 169 -9.15 -35.45 9.77
N ASN A 170 -9.29 -36.46 8.90
CA ASN A 170 -9.60 -37.86 9.22
C ASN A 170 -10.76 -38.17 10.19
N ASP A 171 -11.87 -38.65 9.63
CA ASP A 171 -12.33 -40.05 9.77
C ASP A 171 -13.18 -40.44 8.53
#